data_AF-A0A1G9LTZ8-F1
#
_entry.id   AF-A0A1G9LTZ8-F1
#
_cell.length_a   1.000
_cell.length_b   1.000
_cell.length_c   1.000
_cell.angle_alpha   90.00
_cell.angle_beta   90.00
_cell.angle_gamma   90.00
#
_symmetry.space_group_name_H-M   'P 1'
#
loop_
_entity.id
_entity.type
_entity.pdbx_description
1 polymer ?
#
loop_
_entity_poly.entity_id
_entity_poly.type
_entity_poly.pdbx_seq_one_letter_code
_entity_poly.pdbx_strand_id
1 'polypeptide(L)'
;MGPVSYGRKVNNAAGSTTSREEEIAFRILEQVLGVSIFLADAGAGNNKPDGAWTYPGGERRRGIVEVTSPPDKKLMSRWAQAKRDGLSQSESGSIPPRIGELHQVCAELLAAAWALDNIAKLRAEPADERHLFLFGRSHRVQSYFCRLSDTYEDGSFESVLDLVLPDGITDLWCRGRARREEPWGTRVWVARFQAGVGWNRYVADIDERHLPSPNASLADDRLDPQLRAPRDRSI
;
A
#
# COMPACT_ATOMS: atom_id res chain seq x y z
N MET A 1 -57.61 17.00 7.19
CA MET A 1 -56.86 15.78 6.82
C MET A 1 -56.05 16.09 5.58
N GLY A 2 -54.73 16.24 5.73
CA GLY A 2 -53.78 16.36 4.61
C GLY A 2 -52.71 15.28 4.76
N PRO A 3 -52.22 14.68 3.66
CA PRO A 3 -51.28 13.58 3.77
C PRO A 3 -49.91 14.07 4.25
N VAL A 4 -49.39 13.33 5.23
CA VAL A 4 -48.05 13.49 5.80
C VAL A 4 -47.02 13.15 4.73
N SER A 5 -46.13 14.11 4.45
CA SER A 5 -44.92 13.91 3.67
C SER A 5 -44.01 12.93 4.40
N TYR A 6 -43.83 11.73 3.86
CA TYR A 6 -42.74 10.85 4.27
C TYR A 6 -41.44 11.45 3.73
N GLY A 7 -40.65 12.00 4.64
CA GLY A 7 -39.28 12.41 4.36
C GLY A 7 -38.53 11.28 3.69
N ARG A 8 -38.06 11.55 2.47
CA ARG A 8 -37.10 10.73 1.76
C ARG A 8 -35.88 10.61 2.69
N LYS A 9 -35.68 9.43 3.28
CA LYS A 9 -34.41 9.08 3.90
C LYS A 9 -33.34 9.30 2.84
N VAL A 10 -32.51 10.31 3.06
CA VAL A 10 -31.26 10.46 2.34
C VAL A 10 -30.45 9.23 2.71
N ASN A 11 -30.24 8.33 1.76
CA ASN A 11 -29.37 7.18 1.96
C ASN A 11 -28.01 7.71 2.38
N ASN A 12 -27.55 7.30 3.57
CA ASN A 12 -26.17 7.47 3.99
C ASN A 12 -25.28 6.95 2.86
N ALA A 13 -24.34 7.75 2.38
CA ALA A 13 -23.18 7.23 1.66
C ALA A 13 -22.29 6.52 2.71
N ALA A 14 -22.74 5.34 3.14
CA ALA A 14 -21.95 4.40 3.93
C ALA A 14 -21.07 3.61 2.96
N GLY A 15 -19.77 3.45 3.25
CA GLY A 15 -18.99 2.38 2.63
C GLY A 15 -17.73 2.77 1.85
N SER A 16 -16.99 3.80 2.24
CA SER A 16 -15.56 3.82 1.94
C SER A 16 -14.87 2.83 2.89
N THR A 17 -14.71 1.59 2.43
CA THR A 17 -13.90 0.57 3.12
C THR A 17 -12.52 0.56 2.50
N THR A 18 -11.47 0.60 3.31
CA THR A 18 -10.08 0.43 2.86
C THR A 18 -9.96 -0.79 1.96
N SER A 19 -9.19 -0.66 0.88
CA SER A 19 -8.75 -1.83 0.12
C SER A 19 -7.82 -2.70 0.99
N ARG A 20 -7.63 -3.96 0.59
CA ARG A 20 -6.73 -4.87 1.32
C ARG A 20 -5.28 -4.37 1.25
N GLU A 21 -4.85 -3.84 0.11
CA GLU A 21 -3.53 -3.25 -0.11
C GLU A 21 -3.29 -2.04 0.79
N GLU A 22 -4.27 -1.13 0.87
CA GLU A 22 -4.24 0.01 1.80
C GLU A 22 -4.16 -0.46 3.24
N GLU A 23 -5.01 -1.40 3.67
CA GLU A 23 -5.00 -1.88 5.04
C GLU A 23 -3.66 -2.56 5.39
N ILE A 24 -3.05 -3.32 4.47
CA ILE A 24 -1.71 -3.89 4.67
C ILE A 24 -0.68 -2.77 4.85
N ALA A 25 -0.68 -1.76 3.98
CA ALA A 25 0.24 -0.64 4.08
C ALA A 25 0.05 0.11 5.41
N PHE A 26 -1.20 0.38 5.79
CA PHE A 26 -1.53 1.07 7.03
C PHE A 26 -1.02 0.29 8.24
N ARG A 27 -1.30 -1.02 8.33
CA ARG A 27 -0.80 -1.88 9.42
C ARG A 27 0.73 -1.82 9.55
N ILE A 28 1.44 -1.86 8.43
CA ILE A 28 2.90 -1.73 8.39
C ILE A 28 3.34 -0.38 8.95
N LEU A 29 2.76 0.71 8.44
CA LEU A 29 3.10 2.07 8.88
C LEU A 29 2.78 2.27 10.37
N GLU A 30 1.63 1.80 10.84
CA GLU A 30 1.23 1.87 12.24
C GLU A 30 2.23 1.14 13.15
N GLN A 31 2.64 -0.09 12.78
CA GLN A 31 3.61 -0.87 13.56
C GLN A 31 5.00 -0.22 13.57
N VAL A 32 5.46 0.32 12.44
CA VAL A 32 6.81 0.89 12.31
C VAL A 32 6.90 2.29 12.92
N LEU A 33 5.88 3.12 12.74
CA LEU A 33 5.88 4.52 13.18
C LEU A 33 5.24 4.72 14.55
N GLY A 34 4.50 3.74 15.07
CA GLY A 34 3.77 3.86 16.33
C GLY A 34 2.59 4.85 16.24
N VAL A 35 1.93 4.91 15.08
CA VAL A 35 0.84 5.85 14.79
C VAL A 35 -0.49 5.13 14.61
N SER A 36 -1.59 5.87 14.59
CA SER A 36 -2.92 5.37 14.18
C SER A 36 -3.33 6.04 12.89
N ILE A 37 -3.59 5.23 11.85
CA ILE A 37 -3.95 5.72 10.51
C ILE A 37 -5.45 5.61 10.30
N PHE A 38 -6.01 6.69 9.78
CA PHE A 38 -7.41 6.83 9.37
C PHE A 38 -7.48 7.05 7.87
N LEU A 39 -8.61 6.69 7.26
CA LEU A 39 -8.87 7.01 5.86
C LEU A 39 -8.90 8.53 5.68
N ALA A 40 -8.06 9.07 4.79
CA ALA A 40 -8.10 10.51 4.51
C ALA A 40 -9.33 10.90 3.68
N ASP A 41 -10.01 9.91 3.09
CA ASP A 41 -11.14 10.10 2.20
C ASP A 41 -12.38 9.25 2.55
N ALA A 42 -13.01 9.53 3.68
CA ALA A 42 -14.35 9.03 3.95
C ALA A 42 -15.44 9.72 3.07
N GLY A 43 -15.20 9.96 1.76
CA GLY A 43 -16.25 10.35 0.80
C GLY A 43 -15.99 11.51 -0.19
N ALA A 44 -14.75 11.96 -0.42
CA ALA A 44 -14.39 13.07 -1.33
C ALA A 44 -13.73 12.65 -2.67
N GLY A 45 -13.55 11.35 -2.91
CA GLY A 45 -13.08 10.76 -4.18
C GLY A 45 -11.55 10.66 -4.31
N ASN A 46 -11.09 10.14 -5.46
CA ASN A 46 -9.69 9.78 -5.79
C ASN A 46 -8.63 10.91 -5.73
N ASN A 47 -8.98 12.10 -5.24
CA ASN A 47 -8.10 13.28 -5.16
C ASN A 47 -7.44 13.45 -3.79
N LYS A 48 -7.82 12.66 -2.79
CA LYS A 48 -7.23 12.66 -1.46
C LYS A 48 -6.22 11.51 -1.33
N PRO A 49 -5.18 11.68 -0.48
CA PRO A 49 -4.33 10.58 -0.04
C PRO A 49 -5.17 9.47 0.60
N ASP A 50 -4.73 8.23 0.50
CA ASP A 50 -5.46 7.10 1.10
C ASP A 50 -5.54 7.20 2.63
N GLY A 51 -4.44 7.56 3.28
CA GLY A 51 -4.33 7.53 4.75
C GLY A 51 -3.79 8.82 5.35
N ALA A 52 -4.20 9.11 6.59
CA ALA A 52 -3.69 10.23 7.38
C ALA A 52 -3.56 9.87 8.87
N TRP A 53 -2.64 10.55 9.56
CA TRP A 53 -2.48 10.44 11.01
C TRP A 53 -1.94 11.73 11.62
N THR A 54 -1.98 11.78 12.95
CA THR A 54 -1.27 12.78 13.77
C THR A 54 -0.48 12.04 14.86
N TYR A 55 0.67 12.58 15.26
CA TYR A 55 1.48 11.95 16.29
C TYR A 55 0.89 12.15 17.70
N PRO A 56 0.95 11.14 18.57
CA PRO A 56 0.59 11.29 19.97
C PRO A 56 1.60 12.23 20.65
N GLY A 57 1.13 13.23 21.42
CA GLY A 57 2.02 14.10 22.21
C GLY A 57 1.87 15.60 22.03
N GLY A 58 0.89 16.09 21.26
CA GLY A 58 0.46 17.49 21.29
C GLY A 58 1.12 18.43 20.27
N GLU A 59 2.23 18.04 19.63
CA GLU A 59 2.66 18.70 18.40
C GLU A 59 1.81 18.22 17.23
N ARG A 60 1.19 19.15 16.50
CA ARG A 60 0.31 18.91 15.35
C ARG A 60 1.08 18.42 14.11
N ARG A 61 2.04 17.52 14.29
CA ARG A 61 2.74 16.90 13.17
C ARG A 61 1.77 15.93 12.48
N ARG A 62 1.43 16.23 11.24
CA ARG A 62 0.50 15.47 10.41
C ARG A 62 1.28 14.69 9.36
N GLY A 63 1.00 13.39 9.29
CA GLY A 63 1.47 12.54 8.21
C GLY A 63 0.32 12.11 7.29
N ILE A 64 0.63 11.93 6.02
CA ILE A 64 -0.27 11.38 5.02
C ILE A 64 0.45 10.32 4.19
N VAL A 65 -0.32 9.36 3.67
CA VAL A 65 0.20 8.28 2.82
C VAL A 65 -0.69 8.08 1.60
N GLU A 66 -0.04 7.83 0.46
CA GLU A 66 -0.66 7.31 -0.75
C GLU A 66 -0.09 5.93 -1.03
N VAL A 67 -0.97 4.95 -1.17
CA VAL A 67 -0.66 3.55 -1.43
C VAL A 67 -0.89 3.27 -2.91
N THR A 68 0.19 2.96 -3.63
CA THR A 68 0.13 2.76 -5.07
C THR A 68 1.03 1.62 -5.52
N SER A 69 0.91 1.21 -6.79
CA SER A 69 1.72 0.14 -7.34
C SER A 69 2.14 0.44 -8.78
N PRO A 70 3.36 0.07 -9.20
CA PRO A 70 3.77 0.18 -10.59
C PRO A 70 2.81 -0.57 -11.54
N PRO A 71 2.47 0.00 -12.71
CA PRO A 71 1.61 -0.66 -13.68
C PRO A 71 2.29 -1.91 -14.27
N ASP A 72 1.51 -2.97 -14.52
CA ASP A 72 2.01 -4.24 -15.07
C ASP A 72 2.10 -4.22 -16.60
N LYS A 73 3.32 -4.27 -17.15
CA LYS A 73 3.56 -4.20 -18.60
C LYS A 73 3.16 -5.48 -19.38
N LYS A 74 2.85 -6.62 -18.73
CA LYS A 74 2.49 -7.91 -19.39
C LYS A 74 1.23 -8.56 -18.79
N LEU A 75 0.38 -7.75 -18.17
CA LEU A 75 -0.87 -8.17 -17.52
C LEU A 75 -1.88 -8.73 -18.52
N MET A 76 -2.01 -8.07 -19.67
CA MET A 76 -2.99 -8.36 -20.71
C MET A 76 -2.87 -9.78 -21.29
N SER A 77 -1.64 -10.27 -21.47
CA SER A 77 -1.40 -11.62 -21.99
C SER A 77 -1.82 -12.71 -21.01
N ARG A 78 -1.61 -12.47 -19.70
CA ARG A 78 -1.99 -13.41 -18.63
C ARG A 78 -3.48 -13.38 -18.33
N TRP A 79 -4.12 -12.21 -18.42
CA TRP A 79 -5.57 -12.08 -18.31
C TRP A 79 -6.30 -12.74 -19.47
N ALA A 80 -5.80 -12.60 -20.70
CA ALA A 80 -6.35 -13.28 -21.86
C ALA A 80 -6.24 -14.81 -21.76
N GLN A 81 -5.19 -15.33 -21.12
CA GLN A 81 -5.05 -16.76 -20.86
C GLN A 81 -5.99 -17.23 -19.73
N ALA A 82 -5.96 -16.56 -18.57
CA ALA A 82 -6.82 -16.88 -17.43
C ALA A 82 -8.32 -16.83 -17.77
N LYS A 83 -8.74 -15.91 -18.65
CA LYS A 83 -10.13 -15.82 -19.14
C LYS A 83 -10.51 -16.99 -20.06
N ARG A 84 -9.56 -17.53 -20.83
CA ARG A 84 -9.78 -18.72 -21.67
C ARG A 84 -9.89 -20.00 -20.84
N ASP A 85 -9.22 -20.02 -19.69
CA ASP A 85 -9.15 -21.19 -18.80
C ASP A 85 -10.16 -21.16 -17.64
N GLY A 86 -11.01 -20.12 -17.55
CA GLY A 86 -12.04 -19.99 -16.51
C GLY A 86 -11.51 -19.68 -15.10
N LEU A 87 -10.31 -19.09 -15.00
CA LEU A 87 -9.62 -18.81 -13.75
C LEU A 87 -9.84 -17.36 -13.26
N SER A 88 -9.83 -17.16 -11.94
CA SER A 88 -9.98 -15.84 -11.30
C SER A 88 -8.77 -14.92 -11.56
N GLN A 89 -8.98 -13.61 -11.76
CA GLN A 89 -7.92 -12.63 -12.09
C GLN A 89 -7.62 -11.62 -10.98
N SER A 90 -6.36 -11.30 -10.68
CA SER A 90 -6.04 -10.23 -9.71
C SER A 90 -5.01 -9.21 -10.19
N GLU A 91 -5.05 -8.02 -9.57
CA GLU A 91 -4.55 -6.75 -10.09
C GLU A 91 -3.02 -6.52 -9.91
N SER A 92 -2.44 -5.91 -10.95
CA SER A 92 -1.16 -5.19 -11.26
C SER A 92 0.19 -5.33 -10.52
N GLY A 93 1.23 -5.73 -11.27
CA GLY A 93 2.44 -4.89 -11.40
C GLY A 93 3.77 -5.54 -11.07
N SER A 94 4.48 -6.11 -12.06
CA SER A 94 5.88 -6.54 -11.88
C SER A 94 6.81 -5.79 -12.83
N ILE A 95 7.90 -5.24 -12.29
CA ILE A 95 8.94 -4.58 -13.08
C ILE A 95 9.97 -5.63 -13.50
N PRO A 96 10.50 -5.59 -14.74
CA PRO A 96 11.55 -6.51 -15.18
C PRO A 96 12.83 -6.39 -14.32
N PRO A 97 13.46 -7.51 -13.90
CA PRO A 97 14.63 -7.48 -13.02
C PRO A 97 15.90 -6.98 -13.75
N ARG A 98 16.60 -6.00 -13.15
CA ARG A 98 17.92 -5.46 -13.53
C ARG A 98 18.84 -5.54 -12.31
N ILE A 99 19.95 -6.24 -12.43
CA ILE A 99 20.86 -6.50 -11.30
C ILE A 99 21.81 -5.31 -11.13
N GLY A 100 22.08 -4.89 -9.88
CA GLY A 100 22.98 -3.77 -9.56
C GLY A 100 22.43 -2.36 -9.83
N GLU A 101 21.21 -2.24 -10.38
CA GLU A 101 20.62 -0.96 -10.80
C GLU A 101 19.48 -0.50 -9.89
N LEU A 102 19.38 -1.00 -8.64
CA LEU A 102 18.25 -0.72 -7.75
C LEU A 102 17.96 0.78 -7.57
N HIS A 103 19.01 1.59 -7.39
CA HIS A 103 18.89 3.05 -7.27
C HIS A 103 18.27 3.67 -8.53
N GLN A 104 18.82 3.36 -9.71
CA GLN A 104 18.34 3.91 -10.99
C GLN A 104 16.90 3.46 -11.27
N VAL A 105 16.56 2.21 -10.98
CA VAL A 105 15.21 1.69 -11.15
C VAL A 105 14.23 2.45 -10.27
N CYS A 106 14.56 2.69 -9.00
CA CYS A 106 13.70 3.46 -8.10
C CYS A 106 13.51 4.89 -8.59
N ALA A 107 14.58 5.55 -9.06
CA ALA A 107 14.50 6.88 -9.64
C ALA A 107 13.59 6.92 -10.89
N GLU A 108 13.74 5.94 -11.81
CA GLU A 108 12.88 5.83 -12.99
C GLU A 108 11.41 5.57 -12.63
N LEU A 109 11.14 4.79 -11.59
CA LEU A 109 9.77 4.55 -11.11
C LEU A 109 9.14 5.83 -10.57
N LEU A 110 9.87 6.56 -9.74
CA LEU A 110 9.41 7.82 -9.15
C LEU A 110 9.22 8.92 -10.21
N ALA A 111 9.96 8.86 -11.31
CA ALA A 111 9.83 9.78 -12.44
C ALA A 111 8.73 9.38 -13.45
N ALA A 112 8.12 8.19 -13.30
CA ALA A 112 7.08 7.75 -14.21
C ALA A 112 5.77 8.53 -13.99
N ALA A 113 5.03 8.81 -15.08
CA ALA A 113 3.80 9.62 -15.02
C ALA A 113 2.80 9.14 -13.96
N TRP A 114 2.55 7.83 -13.88
CA TRP A 114 1.63 7.26 -12.87
C TRP A 114 2.09 7.53 -11.43
N ALA A 115 3.40 7.56 -11.16
CA ALA A 115 3.93 7.87 -9.84
C ALA A 115 3.81 9.36 -9.56
N LEU A 116 4.12 10.19 -10.55
CA LEU A 116 3.99 11.64 -10.47
C LEU A 116 2.55 12.09 -10.19
N ASP A 117 1.54 11.43 -10.77
CA ASP A 117 0.14 11.71 -10.50
C ASP A 117 -0.24 11.43 -9.03
N ASN A 118 0.24 10.32 -8.47
CA ASN A 118 0.03 9.96 -7.06
C ASN A 118 0.80 10.91 -6.12
N ILE A 119 2.01 11.31 -6.49
CA ILE A 119 2.80 12.33 -5.77
C ILE A 119 2.08 13.68 -5.80
N ALA A 120 1.44 14.05 -6.90
CA ALA A 120 0.68 15.29 -7.00
C ALA A 120 -0.49 15.32 -5.99
N LYS A 121 -1.17 14.19 -5.73
CA LYS A 121 -2.19 14.09 -4.68
C LYS A 121 -1.61 14.37 -3.30
N LEU A 122 -0.47 13.75 -2.97
CA LEU A 122 0.21 13.99 -1.69
C LEU A 122 0.61 15.46 -1.52
N ARG A 123 1.10 16.09 -2.58
CA ARG A 123 1.50 17.51 -2.58
C ARG A 123 0.32 18.47 -2.45
N ALA A 124 -0.85 18.09 -2.95
CA ALA A 124 -2.06 18.91 -2.88
C ALA A 124 -2.59 19.05 -1.44
N GLU A 125 -2.21 18.14 -0.53
CA GLU A 125 -2.64 18.18 0.86
C GLU A 125 -1.56 18.75 1.80
N PRO A 126 -1.94 19.57 2.79
CA PRO A 126 -1.00 20.09 3.78
C PRO A 126 -0.60 19.00 4.79
N ALA A 127 0.68 18.65 4.84
CA ALA A 127 1.24 17.70 5.79
C ALA A 127 2.70 18.01 6.07
N ASP A 128 3.19 17.59 7.24
CA ASP A 128 4.60 17.68 7.61
C ASP A 128 5.38 16.51 7.00
N GLU A 129 4.74 15.35 6.92
CA GLU A 129 5.28 14.16 6.28
C GLU A 129 4.36 13.63 5.20
N ARG A 130 4.96 13.20 4.09
CA ARG A 130 4.28 12.68 2.91
C ARG A 130 4.93 11.39 2.48
N HIS A 131 4.18 10.30 2.65
CA HIS A 131 4.65 8.95 2.46
C HIS A 131 4.08 8.40 1.15
N LEU A 132 4.94 7.95 0.25
CA LEU A 132 4.54 7.16 -0.91
C LEU A 132 4.79 5.70 -0.60
N PHE A 133 3.75 4.87 -0.58
CA PHE A 133 3.87 3.44 -0.33
C PHE A 133 3.72 2.66 -1.64
N LEU A 134 4.84 2.11 -2.12
CA LEU A 134 4.90 1.27 -3.31
C LEU A 134 4.65 -0.19 -2.94
N PHE A 135 3.53 -0.69 -3.42
CA PHE A 135 3.09 -2.05 -3.19
C PHE A 135 3.62 -2.98 -4.28
N GLY A 136 4.65 -3.76 -3.95
CA GLY A 136 5.13 -4.87 -4.79
C GLY A 136 4.13 -6.01 -4.77
N ARG A 137 3.59 -6.37 -5.95
CA ARG A 137 2.60 -7.46 -6.06
C ARG A 137 3.20 -8.82 -6.43
N SER A 138 4.51 -8.89 -6.68
CA SER A 138 5.25 -10.16 -6.81
C SER A 138 5.98 -10.49 -5.51
N HIS A 139 5.61 -11.61 -4.90
CA HIS A 139 6.30 -12.21 -3.74
C HIS A 139 7.56 -12.99 -4.13
N ARG A 140 7.89 -13.07 -5.43
CA ARG A 140 9.08 -13.79 -5.87
C ARG A 140 10.31 -12.99 -5.46
N VAL A 141 11.31 -13.70 -4.96
CA VAL A 141 12.63 -13.21 -4.49
C VAL A 141 13.33 -12.30 -5.53
N GLN A 142 12.93 -12.37 -6.79
CA GLN A 142 13.46 -11.56 -7.90
C GLN A 142 12.82 -10.16 -8.06
N SER A 143 11.87 -9.77 -7.21
CA SER A 143 11.30 -8.41 -7.22
C SER A 143 12.28 -7.38 -6.65
N TYR A 144 12.39 -6.18 -7.23
CA TYR A 144 13.27 -5.13 -6.70
C TYR A 144 12.94 -4.76 -5.26
N PHE A 145 11.66 -4.67 -4.91
CA PHE A 145 11.29 -4.36 -3.53
C PHE A 145 11.68 -5.48 -2.57
N CYS A 146 11.74 -6.74 -3.03
CA CYS A 146 12.31 -7.83 -2.24
C CYS A 146 13.80 -7.60 -1.98
N ARG A 147 14.58 -7.24 -3.01
CA ARG A 147 16.02 -6.94 -2.86
C ARG A 147 16.29 -5.68 -2.02
N LEU A 148 15.33 -4.75 -1.95
CA LEU A 148 15.42 -3.60 -1.04
C LEU A 148 15.17 -3.98 0.42
N SER A 149 14.27 -4.93 0.70
CA SER A 149 13.77 -5.19 2.05
C SER A 149 14.30 -6.46 2.72
N ASP A 150 14.64 -7.48 1.93
CA ASP A 150 14.98 -8.83 2.39
C ASP A 150 16.50 -9.03 2.41
N THR A 151 16.97 -9.90 3.30
CA THR A 151 18.37 -10.35 3.32
C THR A 151 18.57 -11.45 2.27
N TYR A 152 19.74 -11.47 1.64
CA TYR A 152 20.19 -12.62 0.87
C TYR A 152 20.45 -13.83 1.79
N GLU A 153 20.66 -15.01 1.20
CA GLU A 153 20.87 -16.26 1.96
C GLU A 153 22.08 -16.20 2.91
N ASP A 154 23.06 -15.36 2.58
CA ASP A 154 24.26 -15.09 3.40
C ASP A 154 24.04 -13.98 4.45
N GLY A 155 22.81 -13.48 4.61
CA GLY A 155 22.47 -12.39 5.51
C GLY A 155 22.90 -11.00 5.01
N SER A 156 23.49 -10.90 3.81
CA SER A 156 23.88 -9.62 3.23
C SER A 156 22.69 -8.91 2.57
N PHE A 157 22.89 -7.63 2.24
CA PHE A 157 21.93 -6.83 1.49
C PHE A 157 22.61 -6.26 0.26
N GLU A 158 21.81 -5.93 -0.75
CA GLU A 158 22.32 -5.10 -1.83
C GLU A 158 22.55 -3.69 -1.31
N SER A 159 23.77 -3.19 -1.53
CA SER A 159 24.05 -1.78 -1.32
C SER A 159 23.30 -0.97 -2.37
N VAL A 160 22.47 -0.03 -1.91
CA VAL A 160 21.70 0.85 -2.77
C VAL A 160 22.05 2.28 -2.40
N LEU A 161 22.36 3.09 -3.41
CA LEU A 161 22.62 4.51 -3.22
C LEU A 161 21.35 5.22 -2.70
N ASP A 162 21.57 6.34 -2.02
CA ASP A 162 20.48 7.19 -1.56
C ASP A 162 19.70 7.76 -2.75
N LEU A 163 18.38 7.79 -2.62
CA LEU A 163 17.49 8.35 -3.62
C LEU A 163 17.37 9.86 -3.47
N VAL A 164 17.24 10.55 -4.60
CA VAL A 164 16.67 11.89 -4.64
C VAL A 164 15.16 11.74 -4.78
N LEU A 165 14.42 11.99 -3.69
CA LEU A 165 12.96 11.91 -3.72
C LEU A 165 12.37 13.11 -4.49
N PRO A 166 11.27 12.90 -5.24
CA PRO A 166 10.52 13.99 -5.82
C PRO A 166 10.06 15.00 -4.77
N ASP A 167 10.00 16.27 -5.17
CA ASP A 167 9.60 17.37 -4.29
C ASP A 167 8.29 17.06 -3.54
N GLY A 168 8.30 17.29 -2.23
CA GLY A 168 7.14 17.05 -1.39
C GLY A 168 6.93 15.59 -1.01
N ILE A 169 7.89 14.69 -1.21
CA ILE A 169 7.88 13.36 -0.59
C ILE A 169 8.96 13.31 0.48
N THR A 170 8.59 12.90 1.70
CA THR A 170 9.54 12.70 2.80
C THR A 170 10.00 11.26 2.88
N ASP A 171 9.12 10.33 2.52
CA ASP A 171 9.32 8.91 2.74
C ASP A 171 8.82 8.07 1.56
N LEU A 172 9.67 7.17 1.10
CA LEU A 172 9.31 6.11 0.17
C LEU A 172 9.29 4.77 0.92
N TRP A 173 8.18 4.05 0.82
CA TRP A 173 8.04 2.71 1.35
C TRP A 173 7.91 1.72 0.21
N CYS A 174 8.63 0.61 0.31
CA CYS A 174 8.61 -0.46 -0.68
C CYS A 174 8.27 -1.76 0.02
N ARG A 175 7.07 -2.28 -0.25
CA ARG A 175 6.69 -3.62 0.22
C ARG A 175 7.45 -4.65 -0.59
N GLY A 176 8.32 -5.40 0.09
CA GLY A 176 9.05 -6.51 -0.52
C GLY A 176 8.34 -7.83 -0.34
N ARG A 177 9.03 -8.80 0.29
CA ARG A 177 8.51 -10.16 0.47
C ARG A 177 7.38 -10.19 1.50
N ALA A 178 6.45 -11.11 1.31
CA ALA A 178 5.54 -11.53 2.37
C ALA A 178 5.60 -13.05 2.52
N ARG A 179 5.47 -13.54 3.75
CA ARG A 179 5.42 -14.96 4.09
C ARG A 179 4.22 -15.19 5.01
N ARG A 180 3.34 -16.10 4.62
CA ARG A 180 2.25 -16.57 5.49
C ARG A 180 2.84 -17.34 6.67
N GLU A 181 2.30 -17.09 7.85
CA GLU A 181 2.61 -17.78 9.10
C GLU A 181 1.30 -18.39 9.64
N GLU A 182 1.32 -19.65 10.02
CA GLU A 182 0.13 -20.32 10.56
C GLU A 182 -0.22 -19.76 11.95
N PRO A 183 -1.51 -19.66 12.33
CA PRO A 183 -2.68 -20.02 11.51
C PRO A 183 -3.15 -18.89 10.57
N TRP A 184 -2.99 -17.62 10.95
CA TRP A 184 -3.56 -16.48 10.23
C TRP A 184 -2.60 -15.29 10.13
N GLY A 185 -1.30 -15.51 10.35
CA GLY A 185 -0.29 -14.48 10.27
C GLY A 185 0.24 -14.29 8.86
N THR A 186 0.71 -13.09 8.56
CA THR A 186 1.56 -12.80 7.41
C THR A 186 2.67 -11.86 7.86
N ARG A 187 3.91 -12.32 7.74
CA ARG A 187 5.11 -11.50 7.93
C ARG A 187 5.46 -10.79 6.63
N VAL A 188 5.71 -9.48 6.69
CA VAL A 188 6.03 -8.64 5.54
C VAL A 188 7.36 -7.93 5.78
N TRP A 189 8.26 -8.02 4.80
CA TRP A 189 9.51 -7.27 4.76
C TRP A 189 9.31 -5.99 3.98
N VAL A 190 9.82 -4.89 4.53
CA VAL A 190 9.57 -3.55 4.01
C VAL A 190 10.87 -2.75 4.04
N ALA A 191 11.13 -2.03 2.95
CA ALA A 191 12.18 -1.03 2.91
C ALA A 191 11.55 0.36 2.98
N ARG A 192 12.20 1.26 3.72
CA ARG A 192 11.85 2.69 3.82
C ARG A 192 13.06 3.50 3.43
N PHE A 193 12.92 4.38 2.45
CA PHE A 193 13.89 5.45 2.24
C PHE A 193 13.32 6.74 2.83
N GLN A 194 14.05 7.34 3.76
CA GLN A 194 13.67 8.60 4.40
C GLN A 194 14.63 9.71 3.96
N ALA A 195 14.09 10.82 3.45
CA ALA A 195 14.89 11.96 3.03
C ALA A 195 15.81 12.44 4.17
N GLY A 196 17.09 12.62 3.86
CA GLY A 196 18.11 13.06 4.83
C GLY A 196 18.60 11.98 5.81
N VAL A 197 18.01 10.78 5.80
CA VAL A 197 18.42 9.66 6.67
C VAL A 197 18.92 8.46 5.87
N GLY A 198 18.28 8.13 4.75
CA GLY A 198 18.63 7.01 3.89
C GLY A 198 17.74 5.78 4.05
N TRP A 199 18.25 4.63 3.61
CA TRP A 199 17.53 3.35 3.59
C TRP A 199 17.48 2.68 4.96
N ASN A 200 16.27 2.26 5.36
CA ASN A 200 15.97 1.47 6.55
C ASN A 200 15.13 0.25 6.16
N ARG A 201 15.22 -0.82 6.95
CA ARG A 201 14.52 -2.09 6.70
C ARG A 201 13.74 -2.51 7.93
N TYR A 202 12.53 -2.99 7.70
CA TYR A 202 11.60 -3.37 8.75
C TYR A 202 10.93 -4.70 8.42
N VAL A 203 10.47 -5.36 9.48
CA VAL A 203 9.61 -6.53 9.40
C VAL A 203 8.34 -6.19 10.16
N ALA A 204 7.20 -6.42 9.51
CA ALA A 204 5.88 -6.23 10.09
C ALA A 204 5.12 -7.55 10.12
N ASP A 205 4.36 -7.80 11.18
CA ASP A 205 3.53 -8.99 11.32
C ASP A 205 2.05 -8.57 11.25
N ILE A 206 1.31 -9.19 10.35
CA ILE A 206 -0.08 -8.85 10.06
C ILE A 206 -0.96 -10.05 10.37
N ASP A 207 -1.99 -9.85 11.17
CA ASP A 207 -3.07 -10.83 11.32
C ASP A 207 -4.06 -10.67 10.16
N GLU A 208 -4.15 -11.68 9.29
CA GLU A 208 -5.00 -11.67 8.10
C GLU A 208 -6.49 -11.56 8.42
N ARG A 209 -6.92 -11.85 9.66
CA ARG A 209 -8.30 -11.66 10.11
C ARG A 209 -8.68 -10.20 10.18
N HIS A 210 -7.71 -9.32 10.39
CA HIS A 210 -7.94 -7.87 10.43
C HIS A 210 -7.85 -7.21 9.06
N LEU A 211 -7.64 -7.99 7.99
CA LEU A 211 -7.63 -7.47 6.63
C LEU A 211 -9.02 -7.62 5.98
N PRO A 212 -9.44 -6.63 5.17
CA PRO A 212 -10.56 -6.78 4.25
C PRO A 212 -10.41 -8.01 3.37
N SER A 213 -11.55 -8.53 2.90
CA SER A 213 -11.54 -9.55 1.85
C SER A 213 -10.77 -9.01 0.64
N PRO A 214 -9.92 -9.84 0.01
CA PRO A 214 -9.31 -9.47 -1.25
C PRO A 214 -10.39 -9.29 -2.33
N ASN A 215 -10.01 -8.66 -3.45
CA ASN A 215 -10.85 -8.61 -4.64
C ASN A 215 -11.38 -10.01 -4.99
N ALA A 216 -12.68 -10.13 -5.31
CA ALA A 216 -13.38 -11.41 -5.51
C ALA A 216 -12.76 -12.30 -6.61
N SER A 217 -11.90 -11.72 -7.42
CA SER A 217 -11.18 -12.35 -8.50
C SER A 217 -9.79 -12.90 -8.06
N LEU A 218 -9.49 -12.91 -6.76
CA LEU A 218 -8.35 -13.60 -6.14
C LEU A 218 -8.78 -14.97 -5.58
N ALA A 219 -8.45 -16.07 -6.26
CA ALA A 219 -8.79 -17.43 -5.82
C ALA A 219 -8.04 -17.95 -4.59
N ASP A 220 -7.00 -17.27 -4.11
CA ASP A 220 -6.11 -17.76 -3.03
C ASP A 220 -6.44 -17.23 -1.63
N ASP A 221 -7.64 -16.68 -1.44
CA ASP A 221 -8.13 -16.35 -0.09
C ASP A 221 -8.54 -17.62 0.64
N ARG A 222 -7.79 -17.97 1.70
CA ARG A 222 -8.01 -19.16 2.51
C ARG A 222 -8.76 -18.87 3.81
N LEU A 223 -9.01 -17.59 4.11
CA LEU A 223 -9.68 -17.21 5.33
C LEU A 223 -11.18 -17.12 5.09
N ASP A 224 -11.95 -17.80 5.95
CA ASP A 224 -13.40 -17.68 5.95
C ASP A 224 -13.79 -16.20 6.18
N PRO A 225 -14.66 -15.61 5.35
CA PRO A 225 -15.15 -14.25 5.53
C PRO A 225 -15.72 -13.98 6.94
N GLN A 226 -16.29 -14.97 7.61
CA GLN A 226 -16.83 -14.82 8.97
C GLN A 226 -15.76 -14.64 10.04
N LEU A 227 -14.52 -15.06 9.77
CA LEU A 227 -13.38 -14.85 10.66
C LEU A 227 -12.76 -13.46 10.49
N ARG A 228 -13.20 -12.68 9.49
CA ARG A 228 -12.68 -11.34 9.23
C ARG A 228 -13.35 -10.31 10.14
N ALA A 229 -12.51 -9.48 10.76
CA ALA A 229 -12.89 -8.33 11.54
C ALA A 229 -11.97 -7.14 11.17
N PRO A 230 -12.11 -6.58 9.95
CA PRO A 230 -11.31 -5.43 9.54
C PRO A 230 -11.61 -4.23 10.45
N ARG A 231 -10.57 -3.43 10.71
CA ARG A 231 -10.71 -2.21 11.52
C ARG A 231 -11.55 -1.19 10.76
N ASP A 232 -12.47 -0.54 11.46
CA ASP A 232 -13.11 0.67 10.94
C ASP A 232 -12.09 1.81 10.95
N ARG A 233 -11.82 2.35 9.76
CA ARG A 233 -10.82 3.40 9.52
C ARG A 233 -11.45 4.79 9.37
N SER A 234 -12.77 4.92 9.58
CA SER A 234 -13.52 6.16 9.38
C SER A 234 -13.44 7.15 10.56
N ILE A 235 -12.92 6.73 11.71
CA ILE A 235 -12.88 7.51 12.96
C ILE A 235 -11.52 7.39 13.62
#